data_AF-A0A7W1K687-F1
#
_entry.id   AF-A0A7W1K687-F1
#
_cell.length_a   1.000
_cell.length_b   1.000
_cell.length_c   1.000
_cell.angle_alpha   90.00
_cell.angle_beta   90.00
_cell.angle_gamma   90.00
#
_symmetry.space_group_name_H-M   'P 1'
#
loop_
_entity.id
_entity.type
_entity.pdbx_description
1 polymer ?
#
loop_
_entity_poly.entity_id
_entity_poly.type
_entity_poly.pdbx_seq_one_letter_code
_entity_poly.pdbx_strand_id
1 'polypeptide(L)'
;MADCEHMTTHGSLAVDPDPSPDGLFEAVQGHFDQAADRIGLDDGARKVLSTHRREVAVSVRVPRDDGSFDVYPGWRIQHNGARGPFKGGLRFHQDASRDEFRCFSALMTWKTALLDVPFGGAKG
;
A
#
# COMPACT_ATOMS: atom_id res chain seq x y z
N MET A 1 -17.80 38.42 22.69
CA MET A 1 -17.68 37.57 23.89
C MET A 1 -18.82 36.57 23.85
N ALA A 2 -18.58 35.48 23.14
CA ALA A 2 -19.28 34.20 23.19
C ALA A 2 -18.40 33.25 22.37
N ASP A 3 -17.83 32.29 23.08
CA ASP A 3 -16.65 31.50 22.72
C ASP A 3 -16.88 30.56 21.53
N CYS A 4 -15.98 30.62 20.55
CA CYS A 4 -15.83 29.62 19.50
C CYS A 4 -14.70 28.65 19.88
N GLU A 5 -14.78 28.10 21.09
CA GLU A 5 -14.00 26.93 21.47
C GLU A 5 -14.75 25.70 20.95
N HIS A 6 -14.31 25.12 19.84
CA HIS A 6 -14.33 23.68 19.54
C HIS A 6 -13.97 23.45 18.07
N MET A 7 -12.66 23.43 17.75
CA MET A 7 -12.13 22.53 16.73
C MET A 7 -10.64 22.34 16.93
N THR A 8 -10.29 21.63 17.99
CA THR A 8 -8.91 21.27 18.33
C THR A 8 -8.44 20.14 17.39
N THR A 9 -7.38 20.42 16.65
CA THR A 9 -6.30 19.48 16.24
C THR A 9 -6.68 18.17 15.55
N HIS A 10 -6.60 18.12 14.21
CA HIS A 10 -6.23 16.89 13.49
C HIS A 10 -5.26 17.21 12.34
N GLY A 11 -4.00 17.43 12.72
CA GLY A 11 -2.89 17.58 11.78
C GLY A 11 -1.65 16.89 12.33
N SER A 12 -1.80 15.68 12.87
CA SER A 12 -0.65 14.86 13.23
C SER A 12 -0.06 14.30 11.95
N LEU A 13 1.20 14.64 11.64
CA LEU A 13 2.05 13.98 10.65
C LEU A 13 2.41 12.54 11.08
N ALA A 14 1.53 11.86 11.81
CA ALA A 14 1.73 10.49 12.21
C ALA A 14 1.74 9.65 10.92
N VAL A 15 2.93 9.16 10.59
CA VAL A 15 3.09 7.88 9.91
C VAL A 15 2.12 6.91 10.60
N ASP A 16 1.22 6.31 9.82
CA ASP A 16 0.19 5.40 10.32
C ASP A 16 0.77 4.49 11.42
N PRO A 17 0.05 4.29 12.54
CA PRO A 17 0.51 3.38 13.57
C PRO A 17 0.83 2.01 12.97
N ASP A 18 1.89 1.41 13.51
CA ASP A 18 2.41 0.07 13.21
C ASP A 18 1.27 -0.97 13.08
N PRO A 19 1.42 -2.02 12.26
CA PRO A 19 0.31 -2.87 11.83
C PRO A 19 -0.52 -3.42 12.98
N SER A 20 -1.84 -3.44 12.78
CA SER A 20 -2.76 -4.20 13.61
C SER A 20 -2.34 -5.68 13.65
N PRO A 21 -2.47 -6.36 14.79
CA PRO A 21 -1.86 -7.67 15.07
C PRO A 21 -2.34 -8.84 14.20
N ASP A 22 -3.37 -8.66 13.37
CA ASP A 22 -3.82 -9.63 12.35
C ASP A 22 -3.85 -8.93 10.97
N GLY A 23 -2.68 -8.61 10.44
CA GLY A 23 -2.55 -7.71 9.27
C GLY A 23 -3.11 -8.31 7.98
N LEU A 24 -3.87 -7.53 7.20
CA LEU A 24 -4.35 -7.94 5.87
C LEU A 24 -3.21 -8.43 4.96
N PHE A 25 -2.02 -7.84 5.11
CA PHE A 25 -0.83 -8.27 4.39
C PHE A 25 -0.33 -9.64 4.88
N GLU A 26 -0.38 -9.93 6.18
CA GLU A 26 0.01 -11.21 6.76
C GLU A 26 -0.87 -12.35 6.21
N ALA A 27 -2.18 -12.15 6.10
CA ALA A 27 -3.07 -13.13 5.48
C ALA A 27 -2.67 -13.45 4.03
N VAL A 28 -2.31 -12.44 3.23
CA VAL A 28 -1.82 -12.64 1.86
C VAL A 28 -0.47 -13.36 1.84
N GLN A 29 0.43 -13.04 2.78
CA GLN A 29 1.71 -13.72 2.92
C GLN A 29 1.53 -15.19 3.30
N GLY A 30 0.59 -15.51 4.20
CA GLY A 30 0.28 -16.90 4.55
C GLY A 30 -0.18 -17.72 3.33
N HIS A 31 -0.97 -17.13 2.42
CA HIS A 31 -1.33 -17.78 1.16
C HIS A 31 -0.14 -17.94 0.20
N PHE A 32 0.72 -16.92 0.11
CA PHE A 32 1.95 -16.99 -0.66
C PHE A 32 2.87 -18.10 -0.15
N ASP A 33 3.05 -18.20 1.16
CA ASP A 33 3.90 -19.21 1.81
C ASP A 33 3.39 -20.62 1.56
N GLN A 34 2.09 -20.85 1.70
CA GLN A 34 1.49 -22.15 1.36
C GLN A 34 1.71 -22.53 -0.11
N ALA A 35 1.65 -21.56 -1.03
CA ALA A 35 1.92 -21.80 -2.44
C ALA A 35 3.41 -22.09 -2.70
N ALA A 36 4.30 -21.33 -2.06
CA ALA A 36 5.75 -21.51 -2.14
C ALA A 36 6.18 -22.90 -1.65
N ASP A 37 5.61 -23.37 -0.54
CA ASP A 37 5.88 -24.70 0.01
C ASP A 37 5.43 -25.81 -0.95
N ARG A 38 4.26 -25.67 -1.58
CA ARG A 38 3.71 -26.66 -2.53
C ARG A 38 4.56 -26.83 -3.78
N ILE A 39 5.22 -25.77 -4.24
CA ILE A 39 6.05 -25.81 -5.45
C ILE A 39 7.54 -26.01 -5.14
N GLY A 40 7.92 -26.11 -3.86
CA GLY A 40 9.32 -26.19 -3.44
C GLY A 40 10.13 -24.97 -3.87
N LEU A 41 9.56 -23.77 -3.72
CA LEU A 41 10.21 -22.52 -4.12
C LEU A 41 11.49 -22.31 -3.31
N ASP A 42 12.58 -21.92 -3.98
CA ASP A 42 13.85 -21.64 -3.30
C ASP A 42 13.75 -20.43 -2.37
N ASP A 43 14.54 -20.44 -1.29
CA ASP A 43 14.52 -19.40 -0.27
C ASP A 43 14.86 -18.00 -0.82
N GLY A 44 15.68 -17.94 -1.86
CA GLY A 44 16.06 -16.70 -2.52
C GLY A 44 14.86 -16.05 -3.22
N ALA A 45 14.20 -16.82 -4.08
CA ALA A 45 12.97 -16.40 -4.75
C ALA A 45 11.87 -16.10 -3.73
N ARG A 46 11.71 -16.93 -2.70
CA ARG A 46 10.74 -16.70 -1.62
C ARG A 46 10.94 -15.35 -0.96
N LYS A 47 12.18 -15.00 -0.61
CA LYS A 47 12.54 -13.71 0.01
C LYS A 47 12.31 -12.51 -0.92
N VAL A 48 12.62 -12.67 -2.20
CA VAL A 48 12.36 -11.61 -3.21
C VAL A 48 10.87 -11.39 -3.41
N LEU A 49 10.07 -12.45 -3.39
CA LEU A 49 8.63 -12.41 -3.65
C LEU A 49 7.80 -12.05 -2.41
N SER A 50 8.34 -12.19 -1.21
CA SER A 50 7.70 -11.78 0.04
C SER A 50 7.93 -10.30 0.40
N THR A 51 8.72 -9.56 -0.38
CA THR A 51 9.07 -8.16 -0.10
C THR A 51 8.68 -7.23 -1.24
N HIS A 52 8.34 -6.00 -0.90
CA HIS A 52 8.07 -4.96 -1.90
C HIS A 52 9.36 -4.37 -2.44
N ARG A 53 9.50 -4.29 -3.76
CA ARG A 53 10.66 -3.69 -4.43
C ARG A 53 10.85 -2.22 -4.05
N ARG A 54 9.77 -1.45 -3.93
CA ARG A 54 9.83 -0.02 -3.61
C ARG A 54 8.52 0.46 -3.00
N GLU A 55 8.65 1.31 -1.99
CA GLU A 55 7.53 2.04 -1.41
C GLU A 55 7.84 3.54 -1.45
N VAL A 56 6.91 4.34 -1.93
CA VAL A 56 7.03 5.80 -1.97
C VAL A 56 5.93 6.39 -1.13
N ALA A 57 6.28 7.21 -0.14
CA ALA A 57 5.34 8.02 0.62
C ALA A 57 5.50 9.49 0.23
N VAL A 58 4.39 10.21 0.13
CA VAL A 58 4.34 11.63 -0.23
C VAL A 58 3.34 12.37 0.65
N SER A 59 3.52 13.68 0.77
CA SER A 59 2.50 14.58 1.33
C SER A 59 1.92 15.41 0.19
N VAL A 60 0.66 15.18 -0.15
CA VAL A 60 -0.07 15.87 -1.21
C VAL A 60 -0.72 17.11 -0.61
N ARG A 61 -0.34 18.29 -1.11
CA ARG A 61 -0.91 19.58 -0.69
C ARG A 61 -1.99 19.99 -1.67
N VAL A 62 -3.21 20.18 -1.19
CA VAL A 62 -4.38 20.54 -1.99
C VAL A 62 -4.82 21.96 -1.60
N PRO A 63 -4.77 22.94 -2.51
CA PRO A 63 -5.26 24.28 -2.22
C PRO A 63 -6.78 24.27 -2.06
N ARG A 64 -7.28 25.12 -1.15
CA ARG A 64 -8.70 25.38 -0.95
C ARG A 64 -9.08 26.73 -1.55
N ASP A 65 -10.37 26.91 -1.77
CA ASP A 65 -10.93 28.13 -2.36
C ASP A 65 -10.73 29.36 -1.46
N ASP A 66 -10.53 29.17 -0.15
CA ASP A 66 -10.25 30.23 0.83
C ASP A 66 -8.76 30.61 0.94
N GLY A 67 -7.89 30.00 0.12
CA GLY A 67 -6.45 30.22 0.13
C GLY A 67 -5.66 29.39 1.14
N SER A 68 -6.34 28.54 1.93
CA SER A 68 -5.68 27.55 2.80
C SER A 68 -5.23 26.30 2.04
N PHE A 69 -4.51 25.40 2.72
CA PHE A 69 -4.06 24.12 2.16
C PHE A 69 -4.44 22.97 3.08
N ASP A 70 -4.94 21.90 2.48
CA ASP A 70 -4.99 20.60 3.13
C ASP A 70 -3.79 19.76 2.73
N VAL A 71 -3.32 18.94 3.68
CA VAL A 71 -2.19 18.04 3.46
C VAL A 71 -2.66 16.62 3.71
N TYR A 72 -2.63 15.81 2.66
CA TYR A 72 -3.00 14.40 2.72
C TYR A 72 -1.76 13.53 2.55
N PRO A 73 -1.61 12.45 3.33
CA PRO A 73 -0.60 11.45 3.04
C PRO A 73 -1.00 10.67 1.77
N GLY A 74 0.01 10.25 1.00
CA GLY A 74 -0.19 9.41 -0.18
C GLY A 74 0.93 8.38 -0.29
N TRP A 75 0.61 7.21 -0.86
CA TRP A 75 1.56 6.13 -1.02
C TRP A 75 1.51 5.52 -2.41
N ARG A 76 2.66 5.08 -2.91
CA ARG A 76 2.77 4.20 -4.07
C ARG A 76 3.65 3.02 -3.73
N ILE A 77 3.02 1.85 -3.64
CA ILE A 77 3.64 0.59 -3.30
C ILE A 77 3.87 -0.21 -4.58
N GLN A 78 5.12 -0.53 -4.88
CA GLN A 78 5.56 -1.33 -6.01
C GLN A 78 6.09 -2.66 -5.48
N HIS A 79 5.32 -3.73 -5.67
CA HIS A 79 5.63 -5.04 -5.11
C HIS A 79 6.71 -5.74 -5.94
N ASN A 80 6.38 -6.17 -7.16
CA ASN A 80 7.31 -6.90 -8.02
C ASN A 80 7.13 -6.48 -9.48
N GLY A 81 8.24 -6.34 -10.21
CA GLY A 81 8.29 -5.91 -11.61
C GLY A 81 8.97 -6.91 -12.56
N ALA A 82 9.15 -8.17 -12.13
CA ALA A 82 9.87 -9.17 -12.91
C ALA A 82 9.22 -9.48 -14.27
N ARG A 83 7.88 -9.40 -14.34
CA ARG A 83 7.11 -9.66 -15.56
C ARG A 83 6.84 -8.41 -16.42
N GLY A 84 7.27 -7.23 -15.99
CA GLY A 84 7.06 -5.98 -16.74
C GLY A 84 6.69 -4.78 -15.86
N PRO A 85 6.13 -3.71 -16.45
CA PRO A 85 5.76 -2.49 -15.74
C PRO A 85 4.75 -2.73 -14.61
N PHE A 86 4.79 -1.87 -13.59
CA PHE A 86 3.92 -1.98 -12.42
C PHE A 86 2.46 -1.63 -12.72
N LYS A 87 1.55 -2.60 -12.58
CA LYS A 87 0.11 -2.37 -12.76
C LYS A 87 -0.62 -2.33 -11.42
N GLY A 88 -1.41 -1.28 -11.24
CA GLY A 88 -2.21 -1.07 -10.03
C GLY A 88 -2.87 0.30 -10.01
N GLY A 89 -4.14 0.37 -9.63
CA GLY A 89 -4.89 1.63 -9.52
C GLY A 89 -4.43 2.53 -8.37
N LEU A 90 -5.07 3.69 -8.26
CA LEU A 90 -5.01 4.60 -7.12
C LEU A 90 -6.34 4.52 -6.35
N ARG A 91 -6.33 4.70 -5.03
CA ARG A 91 -7.53 4.77 -4.21
C ARG A 91 -7.49 6.03 -3.35
N PHE A 92 -8.52 6.86 -3.47
CA PHE A 92 -8.78 7.98 -2.59
C PHE A 92 -9.88 7.57 -1.62
N HIS A 93 -9.54 7.42 -0.34
CA HIS A 93 -10.47 7.07 0.72
C HIS A 93 -9.93 7.57 2.06
N GLN A 94 -10.81 7.97 2.98
CA GLN A 94 -10.41 8.45 4.31
C GLN A 94 -9.70 7.37 5.14
N ASP A 95 -10.11 6.11 4.96
CA ASP A 95 -9.51 4.95 5.65
C ASP A 95 -8.40 4.27 4.83
N ALA A 96 -7.85 4.94 3.81
CA ALA A 96 -6.76 4.39 3.03
C ALA A 96 -5.48 4.35 3.88
N SER A 97 -4.81 3.18 3.93
CA SER A 97 -3.59 2.99 4.70
C SER A 97 -2.48 2.36 3.88
N ARG A 98 -1.23 2.60 4.29
CA ARG A 98 -0.04 2.00 3.65
C ARG A 98 -0.10 0.47 3.62
N ASP A 99 -0.55 -0.14 4.71
CA ASP A 99 -0.57 -1.60 4.87
C ASP A 99 -1.63 -2.28 4.01
N GLU A 100 -2.78 -1.63 3.82
CA GLU A 100 -3.78 -2.08 2.85
C GLU A 100 -3.17 -2.10 1.42
N PHE A 101 -2.42 -1.06 1.06
CA PHE A 101 -1.80 -0.98 -0.26
C PHE A 101 -0.66 -1.97 -0.45
N ARG A 102 0.05 -2.36 0.62
CA ARG A 102 1.01 -3.47 0.59
C ARG A 102 0.34 -4.80 0.25
N CYS A 103 -0.77 -5.13 0.90
CA CYS A 103 -1.59 -6.28 0.53
C CYS A 103 -2.02 -6.22 -0.95
N PHE A 104 -2.67 -5.12 -1.36
CA PHE A 104 -3.23 -5.03 -2.70
C PHE A 104 -2.17 -5.05 -3.80
N SER A 105 -0.99 -4.46 -3.57
CA SER A 105 0.12 -4.51 -4.53
C SER A 105 0.67 -5.92 -4.75
N ALA A 106 0.74 -6.74 -3.69
CA ALA A 106 1.11 -8.15 -3.77
C ALA A 106 0.03 -8.94 -4.54
N LEU A 107 -1.25 -8.77 -4.21
CA LEU A 107 -2.36 -9.39 -4.94
C LEU A 107 -2.38 -9.01 -6.42
N MET A 108 -2.02 -7.77 -6.79
CA MET A 108 -1.89 -7.37 -8.19
C MET A 108 -0.75 -8.11 -8.91
N THR A 109 0.34 -8.45 -8.22
CA THR A 109 1.42 -9.27 -8.77
C THR A 109 0.90 -10.68 -9.07
N TRP A 110 0.21 -11.29 -8.10
CA TRP A 110 -0.30 -12.65 -8.25
C TRP A 110 -1.39 -12.73 -9.32
N LYS A 111 -2.33 -11.78 -9.33
CA LYS A 111 -3.39 -11.68 -10.33
C LYS A 111 -2.83 -11.57 -11.75
N THR A 112 -1.84 -10.71 -11.97
CA THR A 112 -1.26 -10.50 -13.31
C THR A 112 -0.43 -11.70 -13.76
N ALA A 113 0.30 -12.35 -12.84
CA ALA A 113 1.03 -13.58 -13.13
C ALA A 113 0.09 -14.75 -13.48
N LEU A 114 -1.02 -14.92 -12.74
CA LEU A 114 -2.01 -15.99 -12.98
C LEU A 114 -2.77 -15.82 -14.29
N LEU A 115 -3.00 -14.57 -14.73
CA LEU A 115 -3.66 -14.26 -15.99
C LEU A 115 -2.71 -14.22 -17.19
N ASP A 116 -1.43 -14.55 -16.97
CA ASP A 116 -0.36 -14.53 -17.98
C ASP A 116 -0.19 -13.18 -18.72
N VAL A 117 -0.37 -12.06 -18.00
CA VAL A 117 -0.20 -10.71 -18.54
C VAL A 117 1.20 -10.18 -18.18
N PRO A 118 1.92 -9.49 -19.09
CA PRO A 118 3.29 -9.02 -18.86
C PRO A 118 3.34 -7.73 -18.02
N PHE A 119 2.79 -7.80 -16.80
CA PHE A 119 2.84 -6.71 -15.83
C PHE A 119 3.28 -7.22 -14.46
N GLY A 120 3.92 -6.33 -13.71
CA GLY A 120 4.14 -6.47 -12.28
C GLY A 120 2.94 -5.97 -11.46
N GLY A 121 3.06 -6.01 -10.14
CA GLY A 121 2.02 -5.54 -9.22
C GLY A 121 2.38 -4.28 -8.45
N ALA A 122 1.44 -3.36 -8.38
CA ALA A 122 1.51 -2.16 -7.54
C ALA A 122 0.14 -1.76 -7.01
N LYS A 123 0.12 -0.80 -6.09
CA LYS A 123 -1.08 -0.09 -5.65
C LYS A 123 -0.70 1.26 -5.06
N GLY A 124 -1.64 2.20 -5.08
CA GLY A 124 -1.64 3.43 -4.30
C GLY A 124 -3.06 3.94 -4.21
#